data_AF-A4BSM4-F1
#
_entry.id   AF-A4BSM4-F1
#
_cell.length_a   1.000
_cell.length_b   1.000
_cell.length_c   1.000
_cell.angle_alpha   90.00
_cell.angle_beta   90.00
_cell.angle_gamma   90.00
#
_symmetry.space_group_name_H-M   'P 1'
#
loop_
_entity.id
_entity.type
_entity.pdbx_description
1 polymer ?
#
loop_
_entity_poly.entity_id
_entity_poly.type
_entity_poly.pdbx_seq_one_letter_code
_entity_poly.pdbx_strand_id
1 'polypeptide(L)' 'MATVNFSVPESVKQAFNEAFAGENKSAILTRLMEQAIEERRRQQRRASVVAQLLEARREQAPLSDEAIAKARRQGRP' A
#
# COMPACT_ATOMS: atom_id res chain seq x y z
N MET A 1 -20.10 17.38 6.32
CA MET A 1 -19.45 16.66 5.21
C MET A 1 -19.07 17.66 4.14
N ALA A 2 -17.98 17.43 3.42
CA ALA A 2 -17.63 18.21 2.24
C ALA A 2 -18.22 17.56 0.98
N THR A 3 -18.65 18.37 0.02
CA THR A 3 -19.09 17.89 -1.29
C THR A 3 -17.90 17.87 -2.23
N VAL A 4 -17.72 16.77 -2.96
CA VAL A 4 -16.68 16.64 -3.98
C VAL A 4 -17.35 16.31 -5.31
N ASN A 5 -17.02 17.08 -6.35
CA ASN A 5 -17.58 16.90 -7.68
C ASN A 5 -16.56 16.19 -8.57
N PHE A 6 -16.98 15.10 -9.20
CA PHE A 6 -16.16 14.33 -10.14
C PHE A 6 -16.94 14.07 -11.43
N SER A 7 -16.24 14.16 -12.56
CA SER A 7 -16.77 13.72 -13.84
C SER A 7 -16.37 12.26 -14.06
N VAL A 8 -17.35 11.40 -14.25
CA VAL A 8 -17.17 10.00 -14.62
C VAL A 8 -17.93 9.72 -15.92
N PRO A 9 -17.48 8.79 -16.77
CA PRO A 9 -18.25 8.38 -17.93
C PRO A 9 -19.65 7.89 -17.51
N GLU A 10 -20.67 8.21 -18.31
CA GLU A 10 -22.05 7.84 -17.99
C GLU A 10 -22.22 6.33 -17.86
N SER A 11 -21.50 5.53 -18.67
CA SER A 11 -21.48 4.08 -18.56
C SER A 11 -21.00 3.57 -17.19
N VAL A 12 -19.99 4.23 -16.61
CA VAL A 12 -19.46 3.88 -15.28
C VAL A 12 -20.46 4.24 -14.19
N LYS A 13 -21.09 5.42 -14.29
CA LYS A 13 -22.12 5.86 -13.34
C LYS A 13 -23.33 4.91 -13.36
N GLN A 14 -23.77 4.46 -14.53
CA GLN A 14 -24.87 3.51 -14.66
C GLN A 14 -24.53 2.17 -14.02
N ALA A 15 -23.38 1.59 -14.39
CA ALA A 15 -22.92 0.32 -13.81
C ALA A 15 -22.77 0.40 -12.28
N PHE A 16 -22.22 1.50 -11.75
CA PHE A 16 -22.11 1.71 -10.31
C PHE A 16 -23.48 1.81 -9.64
N ASN A 17 -24.41 2.54 -10.25
CA ASN A 17 -25.75 2.72 -9.71
C ASN A 17 -26.55 1.42 -9.66
N GLU A 18 -26.38 0.56 -10.66
CA GLU A 18 -27.01 -0.76 -10.74
C GLU A 18 -26.38 -1.74 -9.73
N ALA A 19 -25.04 -1.82 -9.70
CA ALA A 19 -24.32 -2.74 -8.82
C ALA A 19 -24.57 -2.49 -7.32
N PHE A 20 -24.80 -1.24 -6.94
CA PHE A 20 -25.02 -0.82 -5.55
C PHE A 20 -26.43 -0.24 -5.34
N ALA A 21 -27.41 -0.74 -6.09
CA ALA A 21 -28.79 -0.32 -5.95
C ALA A 21 -29.32 -0.63 -4.54
N GLY A 22 -29.95 0.36 -3.89
CA GLY A 22 -30.47 0.23 -2.52
C GLY A 22 -29.44 0.51 -1.40
N GLU A 23 -28.17 0.73 -1.75
CA GLU A 23 -27.13 1.05 -0.77
C GLU A 23 -26.80 2.55 -0.69
N ASN A 24 -26.16 2.97 0.41
CA ASN A 24 -25.64 4.32 0.54
C ASN A 24 -24.36 4.50 -0.31
N LYS A 25 -24.55 5.00 -1.52
CA LYS A 25 -23.49 5.25 -2.50
C LYS A 25 -22.38 6.15 -1.99
N SER A 26 -22.71 7.16 -1.17
CA SER A 26 -21.71 8.03 -0.56
C SER A 26 -20.83 7.25 0.42
N ALA A 27 -21.39 6.36 1.24
CA ALA A 27 -20.61 5.52 2.15
C ALA A 27 -19.68 4.56 1.39
N ILE A 28 -20.15 3.99 0.28
CA ILE A 28 -19.33 3.14 -0.60
C ILE A 28 -18.15 3.93 -1.16
N LEU A 29 -18.40 5.11 -1.71
CA LEU A 29 -17.35 5.98 -2.24
C LEU A 29 -16.36 6.42 -1.16
N THR A 30 -16.84 6.79 0.04
CA THR A 30 -15.97 7.15 1.17
C THR A 30 -15.03 6.00 1.52
N ARG A 31 -15.54 4.77 1.64
CA ARG A 31 -14.72 3.59 1.91
C ARG A 31 -13.68 3.34 0.83
N LEU A 32 -14.06 3.48 -0.44
CA LEU A 32 -13.13 3.33 -1.57
C LEU A 32 -12.03 4.40 -1.53
N MET A 33 -12.36 5.64 -1.18
CA MET A 33 -11.39 6.72 -1.00
C MET A 33 -10.42 6.44 0.16
N GLU A 34 -10.92 5.97 1.30
CA GLU A 34 -10.10 5.58 2.45
C GLU A 34 -9.13 4.45 2.08
N GLN A 35 -9.61 3.43 1.37
CA GLN A 35 -8.77 2.34 0.88
C GLN A 35 -7.66 2.86 -0.05
N ALA A 36 -8.00 3.73 -1.01
CA ALA A 36 -7.03 4.31 -1.93
C ALA A 36 -5.97 5.17 -1.20
N ILE A 37 -6.38 5.94 -0.18
CA ILE A 37 -5.47 6.74 0.65
C ILE A 37 -4.50 5.82 1.40
N GLU A 38 -4.99 4.76 2.05
CA GLU A 38 -4.14 3.85 2.81
C GLU A 38 -3.21 3.05 1.92
N GLU A 39 -3.64 2.64 0.73
CA GLU A 39 -2.78 2.02 -0.24
C GLU A 39 -1.64 2.95 -0.66
N ARG A 40 -1.97 4.21 -1.00
CA ARG A 40 -0.96 5.21 -1.38
C ARG A 40 0.05 5.45 -0.26
N ARG A 41 -0.41 5.59 0.98
CA ARG A 41 0.45 5.73 2.16
C ARG A 41 1.34 4.51 2.37
N ARG A 42 0.80 3.30 2.20
CA ARG A 42 1.57 2.04 2.30
C ARG A 42 2.66 1.98 1.24
N GLN A 43 2.35 2.33 -0.01
CA GLN A 43 3.32 2.38 -1.10
C GLN A 43 4.46 3.36 -0.80
N GLN A 44 4.14 4.57 -0.31
CA GLN A 44 5.13 5.57 0.08
C GLN A 44 6.02 5.10 1.22
N ARG A 45 5.43 4.53 2.29
CA ARG A 45 6.19 3.96 3.41
C ARG A 45 7.14 2.86 2.92
N ARG A 46 6.66 1.94 2.09
CA ARG A 46 7.48 0.86 1.52
C ARG A 46 8.65 1.41 0.72
N ALA A 47 8.40 2.39 -0.16
CA ALA A 47 9.44 3.01 -0.96
C ALA A 47 10.51 3.69 -0.08
N SER A 48 10.09 4.41 0.95
CA SER A 48 11.01 5.05 1.91
C SER A 48 11.86 4.03 2.67
N VAL A 49 11.27 2.96 3.18
CA VAL A 49 12.00 1.91 3.91
C VAL A 49 13.00 1.19 2.99
N VAL A 50 12.60 0.87 1.76
CA VAL A 50 13.49 0.23 0.78
C VAL A 50 14.67 1.16 0.46
N ALA A 51 14.42 2.45 0.24
CA ALA A 51 15.49 3.42 0.00
C ALA A 51 16.47 3.48 1.18
N GLN A 52 15.96 3.60 2.42
CA GLN A 52 16.80 3.62 3.63
C GLN A 52 17.63 2.34 3.77
N LEU A 53 17.04 1.17 3.52
CA LEU A 53 17.74 -0.11 3.58
C LEU A 53 18.84 -0.21 2.53
N LEU A 54 18.58 0.26 1.31
CA LEU A 54 19.56 0.25 0.23
C LEU A 54 20.73 1.18 0.53
N GLU A 55 20.48 2.37 1.07
CA GLU A 55 21.55 3.29 1.48
C GLU A 55 22.39 2.70 2.61
N ALA A 56 21.76 2.16 3.67
CA ALA A 56 22.49 1.48 4.73
C ALA A 56 23.33 0.29 4.22
N ARG A 57 22.83 -0.43 3.20
CA ARG A 57 23.55 -1.54 2.59
C ARG A 57 24.79 -1.10 1.80
N ARG A 58 24.82 0.12 1.25
CA ARG A 58 26.02 0.64 0.56
C ARG A 58 27.19 0.86 1.53
N GLU A 59 26.89 1.21 2.78
CA GLU A 59 27.89 1.46 3.82
C GLU A 59 28.40 0.17 4.48
N GLN A 60 27.74 -0.97 4.25
CA GLN A 60 28.06 -2.24 4.89
C GLN A 60 28.80 -3.18 3.94
N ALA A 61 29.84 -3.84 4.46
CA ALA A 61 30.51 -4.90 3.74
C ALA A 61 29.57 -6.12 3.57
N PRO A 62 29.52 -6.75 2.39
CA PRO A 62 28.72 -7.96 2.20
C PRO A 62 29.28 -9.09 3.07
N LEU A 63 28.39 -9.77 3.80
CA LEU A 63 28.73 -10.99 4.55
C LEU A 63 28.69 -12.21 3.64
N SER A 64 29.63 -13.14 3.85
CA SER A 64 29.60 -14.42 3.15
C SER A 64 28.46 -15.31 3.66
N ASP A 65 27.98 -16.20 2.80
CA ASP A 65 26.93 -17.16 3.16
C ASP A 65 27.36 -18.06 4.33
N GLU A 66 28.64 -18.39 4.44
CA GLU A 66 29.19 -19.18 5.55
C GLU A 66 29.10 -18.42 6.89
N ALA A 67 29.45 -17.13 6.89
CA ALA A 67 29.34 -16.28 8.08
C ALA A 67 27.88 -16.14 8.53
N ILE A 68 26.96 -15.97 7.56
CA ILE A 68 25.52 -15.92 7.82
C ILE A 68 25.02 -17.25 8.39
N ALA A 69 25.42 -18.39 7.82
CA ALA A 69 24.99 -19.71 8.28
C ALA A 69 25.52 -20.02 9.69
N LYS A 70 26.78 -19.64 9.99
CA LYS A 70 27.37 -19.77 11.32
C LYS A 70 26.60 -18.94 12.35
N ALA A 71 26.32 -17.67 12.07
CA ALA A 71 25.56 -16.79 12.97
C ALA A 71 24.14 -17.31 13.23
N ARG A 72 23.43 -17.81 12.20
CA ARG A 72 22.09 -18.40 12.35
C ARG A 72 22.06 -19.65 13.23
N ARG A 73 23.09 -20.51 13.16
CA ARG A 73 23.22 -21.69 14.04
C ARG A 73 23.55 -21.31 15.47
N GLN A 74 24.33 -20.25 15.68
CA GLN A 74 24.70 -19.78 17.02
C GLN A 74 23.56 -19.04 17.72
N GLY A 75 22.68 -18.36 16.97
CA GLY A 75 21.58 -17.55 17.51
C GLY A 75 20.22 -18.24 17.61
N ARG A 76 20.11 -19.54 17.26
CA ARG A 76 18.93 -20.35 17.53
C ARG A 76 19.27 -21.38 18.62
N PRO A 77 18.61 -21.36 19.79
CA PRO A 77 18.65 -22.50 20.71
C PRO A 77 18.03 -23.74 20.05
#